data_AF-A0A6I6SJS9-F1
#
_entry.id   AF-A0A6I6SJS9-F1
#
_cell.length_a   1.000
_cell.length_b   1.000
_cell.length_c   1.000
_cell.angle_alpha   90.00
_cell.angle_beta   90.00
_cell.angle_gamma   90.00
#
_symmetry.space_group_name_H-M   'P 1'
#
loop_
_entity.id
_entity.type
_entity.pdbx_description
1 polymer ?
#
loop_
_entity_poly.entity_id
_entity_poly.type
_entity_poly.pdbx_seq_one_letter_code
_entity_poly.pdbx_strand_id
1 'polypeptide(L)'
;MSGRSFIRKIQEHAIWRSVAEVFFAVVFTFGPIALLSVPLTGGDGDLSRSTVGNNFWSYWTSGELALPILGLCGAIAALAVVNSRALNRGLIFLAWISALMLASACGYALSKSQGFTQGLYPQVVWFGFIAYGVLLFLWLILSVKANSGVERTNPDERANVLLKRKHEMLKEGGRNESA
;
A
#
# COMPACT_ATOMS: atom_id res chain seq x y z
N MET A 1 27.01 5.72 -6.30
CA MET A 1 25.82 6.56 -6.00
C MET A 1 25.55 6.45 -4.50
N SER A 2 25.72 7.52 -3.73
CA SER A 2 25.69 7.47 -2.24
C SER A 2 24.26 7.30 -1.73
N GLY A 3 24.03 6.42 -0.74
CA GLY A 3 22.69 6.16 -0.17
C GLY A 3 21.96 7.42 0.31
N ARG A 4 22.70 8.46 0.71
CA ARG A 4 22.14 9.76 1.11
C ARG A 4 21.48 10.52 -0.05
N SER A 5 21.98 10.41 -1.28
CA SER A 5 21.36 11.06 -2.45
C SER A 5 20.07 10.37 -2.88
N PHE A 6 19.91 9.08 -2.59
CA PHE A 6 18.71 8.32 -2.90
C PHE A 6 17.57 8.63 -1.91
N ILE A 7 17.87 8.68 -0.62
CA ILE A 7 16.89 9.05 0.43
C ILE A 7 16.32 10.45 0.17
N ARG A 8 17.17 11.39 -0.23
CA ARG A 8 16.73 12.75 -0.55
C ARG A 8 15.81 12.82 -1.78
N LYS A 9 16.11 12.05 -2.84
CA LYS A 9 15.22 11.93 -4.02
C LYS A 9 13.87 11.29 -3.70
N ILE A 10 13.81 10.37 -2.74
CA ILE A 10 12.54 9.77 -2.27
C ILE A 10 11.70 10.81 -1.54
N GLN A 11 12.32 11.71 -0.77
CA GLN A 11 11.60 12.75 -0.04
C GLN A 11 11.13 13.92 -0.92
N GLU A 12 11.88 14.25 -1.98
CA GLU A 12 11.60 15.41 -2.85
C GLU A 12 10.62 15.12 -4.00
N HIS A 13 10.24 13.86 -4.23
CA HIS A 13 9.35 13.49 -5.33
C HIS A 13 8.28 12.48 -4.91
N ALA A 14 7.02 12.90 -5.01
CA ALA A 14 5.83 12.07 -4.76
C ALA A 14 5.90 10.69 -5.43
N ILE A 15 6.44 10.59 -6.66
CA ILE A 15 6.57 9.32 -7.39
C ILE A 15 7.53 8.35 -6.66
N TRP A 16 8.71 8.81 -6.26
CA TRP A 16 9.70 7.95 -5.61
C TRP A 16 9.26 7.51 -4.21
N ARG A 17 8.52 8.38 -3.51
CA ARG A 17 7.86 8.02 -2.24
C ARG A 17 6.82 6.92 -2.43
N SER A 18 5.96 7.04 -3.43
CA SER A 18 4.93 6.04 -3.71
C SER A 18 5.51 4.72 -4.21
N VAL A 19 6.57 4.76 -5.02
CA VAL A 19 7.32 3.56 -5.42
C VAL A 19 7.94 2.87 -4.20
N ALA A 20 8.53 3.64 -3.28
CA ALA A 20 9.08 3.09 -2.04
C ALA A 20 7.98 2.46 -1.18
N GLU A 21 6.82 3.10 -1.01
CA GLU A 21 5.68 2.55 -0.26
C GLU A 21 5.22 1.21 -0.84
N VAL A 22 5.05 1.11 -2.16
CA VAL A 22 4.67 -0.14 -2.83
C VAL A 22 5.77 -1.19 -2.70
N PHE A 23 7.03 -0.81 -2.85
CA PHE A 23 8.16 -1.72 -2.65
C PHE A 23 8.18 -2.29 -1.23
N PHE A 24 8.04 -1.43 -0.21
CA PHE A 24 7.95 -1.89 1.18
C PHE A 24 6.73 -2.78 1.39
N ALA A 25 5.56 -2.45 0.82
CA ALA A 25 4.38 -3.32 0.92
C ALA A 25 4.65 -4.72 0.35
N VAL A 26 5.31 -4.81 -0.82
CA VAL A 26 5.71 -6.08 -1.44
C VAL A 26 6.71 -6.83 -0.55
N VAL A 27 7.76 -6.16 -0.05
CA VAL A 27 8.77 -6.80 0.81
C VAL A 27 8.17 -7.28 2.13
N PHE A 28 7.28 -6.52 2.76
CA PHE A 28 6.61 -6.95 4.00
C PHE A 28 5.56 -8.04 3.75
N THR A 29 4.98 -8.11 2.55
CA THR A 29 4.06 -9.18 2.16
C THR A 29 4.80 -10.49 1.91
N PHE A 30 5.82 -10.46 1.05
CA PHE A 30 6.49 -11.67 0.59
C PHE A 30 7.76 -12.02 1.36
N GLY A 31 8.37 -11.07 2.07
CA GLY A 31 9.57 -11.31 2.87
C GLY A 31 9.37 -12.41 3.91
N PRO A 32 8.31 -12.36 4.75
CA PRO A 32 8.00 -13.44 5.69
C PRO A 32 7.76 -14.77 4.98
N ILE A 33 7.00 -14.79 3.87
CA ILE A 33 6.71 -16.02 3.11
C ILE A 33 8.00 -16.60 2.50
N ALA A 34 8.86 -15.76 1.94
CA ALA A 34 10.14 -16.16 1.37
C ALA A 34 11.13 -16.64 2.43
N LEU A 35 11.07 -16.09 3.65
CA LEU A 35 11.87 -16.60 4.78
C LEU A 35 11.36 -17.96 5.26
N LEU A 36 10.04 -18.14 5.32
CA LEU A 36 9.42 -19.42 5.70
C LEU A 36 9.62 -20.50 4.63
N SER A 37 9.79 -20.13 3.35
CA SER A 37 10.05 -21.07 2.27
C SER A 37 11.49 -21.60 2.24
N VAL A 38 12.41 -20.97 2.98
CA VAL A 38 13.77 -21.48 3.18
C VAL A 38 13.71 -22.62 4.22
N PRO A 39 14.11 -23.86 3.85
CA PRO A 39 14.14 -24.95 4.81
C PRO A 39 15.14 -24.62 5.94
N LEU A 40 14.67 -24.58 7.18
CA LEU A 40 15.48 -24.28 8.38
C LEU A 40 16.35 -25.47 8.85
N THR A 41 16.30 -26.62 8.16
CA THR A 41 17.00 -27.85 8.54
C THR A 41 18.31 -28.02 7.78
N GLY A 42 19.42 -27.65 8.42
CA GLY A 42 20.79 -27.89 7.95
C GLY A 42 21.27 -29.35 8.06
N GLY A 43 20.38 -30.33 7.87
CA GLY A 43 20.72 -31.76 7.98
C GLY A 43 20.91 -32.42 6.62
N ASP A 44 19.86 -32.49 5.80
CA ASP A 44 19.86 -33.26 4.55
C ASP A 44 18.98 -32.60 3.44
N GLY A 45 18.55 -31.35 3.66
CA GLY A 45 17.63 -30.65 2.77
C GLY A 45 18.38 -29.97 1.62
N ASP A 46 18.16 -30.45 0.39
CA ASP A 46 18.73 -29.87 -0.81
C ASP A 46 18.27 -28.39 -0.94
N LEU A 47 19.18 -27.46 -0.65
CA LEU A 47 19.02 -25.99 -0.72
C LEU A 47 18.99 -25.51 -2.18
N SER A 48 18.32 -26.27 -3.04
CA SER A 48 18.15 -25.96 -4.44
C SER A 48 17.14 -24.81 -4.60
N ARG A 49 17.34 -23.95 -5.61
CA ARG A 49 16.38 -22.89 -5.96
C ARG A 49 14.98 -23.45 -6.24
N SER A 50 14.89 -24.67 -6.76
CA SER A 50 13.62 -25.37 -7.01
C SER A 50 12.89 -25.73 -5.73
N THR A 51 13.59 -26.15 -4.66
CA THR A 51 12.96 -26.46 -3.37
C THR A 51 12.32 -25.21 -2.75
N VAL A 52 13.07 -24.10 -2.72
CA VAL A 52 12.57 -22.82 -2.19
C VAL A 52 11.40 -22.28 -3.03
N GLY A 53 11.50 -22.38 -4.36
CA GLY A 53 10.44 -21.98 -5.28
C GLY A 53 9.16 -22.80 -5.10
N ASN A 54 9.28 -24.13 -4.97
CA ASN A 54 8.13 -25.01 -4.77
C ASN A 54 7.44 -24.75 -3.41
N ASN A 55 8.21 -24.54 -2.35
CA ASN A 55 7.66 -24.17 -1.05
C ASN A 55 6.93 -22.82 -1.09
N PHE A 56 7.53 -21.82 -1.75
CA PHE A 56 6.88 -20.52 -1.97
C PHE A 56 5.55 -20.66 -2.72
N TRP A 57 5.53 -21.44 -3.82
CA TRP A 57 4.31 -21.69 -4.58
C TRP A 57 3.28 -22.52 -3.82
N SER A 58 3.71 -23.39 -2.90
CA SER A 58 2.80 -24.14 -2.04
C SER A 58 1.95 -23.20 -1.18
N TYR A 59 2.56 -22.22 -0.51
CA TYR A 59 1.82 -21.15 0.19
C TYR A 59 0.84 -20.44 -0.72
N TRP A 60 1.24 -20.26 -1.99
CA TRP A 60 0.42 -19.60 -2.99
C TRP A 60 -0.82 -20.42 -3.37
N THR A 61 -0.66 -21.73 -3.50
CA THR A 61 -1.76 -22.67 -3.77
C THR A 61 -2.63 -22.97 -2.55
N SER A 62 -2.09 -22.92 -1.34
CA SER A 62 -2.83 -23.18 -0.10
C SER A 62 -3.81 -22.06 0.27
N GLY A 63 -3.75 -20.92 -0.43
CA GLY A 63 -4.68 -19.80 -0.23
C GLY A 63 -4.27 -18.81 0.85
N GLU A 64 -3.09 -18.96 1.45
CA GLU A 64 -2.58 -18.06 2.49
C GLU A 64 -2.47 -16.60 2.01
N LEU A 65 -2.34 -16.38 0.70
CA LEU A 65 -2.30 -15.04 0.09
C LEU A 65 -3.59 -14.27 0.12
N ALA A 66 -4.71 -14.95 0.36
CA ALA A 66 -5.95 -14.24 0.60
C ALA A 66 -5.77 -13.21 1.73
N LEU A 67 -4.90 -13.50 2.72
CA LEU A 67 -4.58 -12.58 3.82
C LEU A 67 -3.85 -11.31 3.33
N PRO A 68 -2.70 -11.39 2.64
CA PRO A 68 -2.09 -10.23 1.98
C PRO A 68 -3.02 -9.44 1.07
N ILE A 69 -3.83 -10.11 0.24
CA ILE A 69 -4.76 -9.43 -0.68
C ILE A 69 -5.81 -8.66 0.12
N LEU A 70 -6.38 -9.26 1.18
CA LEU A 70 -7.31 -8.60 2.09
C LEU A 70 -6.66 -7.40 2.80
N GLY A 71 -5.43 -7.56 3.28
CA GLY A 71 -4.66 -6.47 3.87
C GLY A 71 -4.46 -5.31 2.88
N LEU A 72 -4.15 -5.63 1.62
CA LEU A 72 -3.98 -4.63 0.57
C LEU A 72 -5.30 -3.91 0.22
N CYS A 73 -6.42 -4.64 0.21
CA CYS A 73 -7.76 -4.05 0.04
C CYS A 73 -8.07 -3.06 1.17
N GLY A 74 -7.79 -3.43 2.42
CA GLY A 74 -7.97 -2.55 3.58
C GLY A 74 -7.10 -1.29 3.49
N ALA A 75 -5.84 -1.44 3.09
CA ALA A 75 -4.92 -0.31 2.93
C ALA A 75 -5.34 0.65 1.79
N ILE A 76 -5.83 0.12 0.67
CA ILE A 76 -6.37 0.94 -0.44
C ILE A 76 -7.60 1.73 0.01
N ALA A 77 -8.54 1.08 0.72
CA ALA A 77 -9.71 1.76 1.25
C ALA A 77 -9.33 2.86 2.25
N ALA A 78 -8.38 2.57 3.16
CA ALA A 78 -7.86 3.56 4.11
C ALA A 78 -7.19 4.74 3.40
N LEU A 79 -6.33 4.48 2.42
CA LEU A 79 -5.65 5.51 1.63
C LEU A 79 -6.65 6.42 0.92
N ALA A 80 -7.73 5.85 0.36
CA ALA A 80 -8.78 6.59 -0.32
C ALA A 80 -9.59 7.49 0.63
N VAL A 81 -9.89 7.02 1.85
CA VAL A 81 -10.63 7.81 2.86
C VAL A 81 -9.76 8.95 3.41
N VAL A 82 -8.54 8.63 3.84
CA VAL A 82 -7.62 9.59 4.46
C VAL A 82 -7.26 10.72 3.48
N ASN A 83 -7.12 10.38 2.19
CA ASN A 83 -6.77 11.34 1.14
C ASN A 83 -7.97 11.81 0.30
N SER A 84 -9.19 11.70 0.84
CA SER A 84 -10.43 12.07 0.15
C SER A 84 -10.46 13.51 -0.39
N ARG A 85 -9.66 14.42 0.19
CA ARG A 85 -9.51 15.81 -0.28
C ARG A 85 -8.56 15.96 -1.47
N ALA A 86 -7.57 15.07 -1.60
CA ALA A 86 -6.57 15.11 -2.66
C ALA A 86 -6.97 14.24 -3.87
N LEU A 87 -7.85 13.25 -3.65
CA LEU A 87 -8.30 12.31 -4.67
C LEU A 87 -9.64 12.72 -5.27
N ASN A 88 -9.83 12.47 -6.56
CA ASN A 88 -11.12 12.65 -7.21
C ASN A 88 -12.11 11.56 -6.72
N ARG A 89 -13.39 11.91 -6.58
CA ARG A 89 -14.49 11.01 -6.19
C ARG A 89 -14.54 9.73 -7.02
N GLY A 90 -14.25 9.81 -8.34
CA GLY A 90 -14.21 8.64 -9.20
C GLY A 90 -13.10 7.63 -8.82
N LEU A 91 -11.92 8.12 -8.44
CA LEU A 91 -10.81 7.28 -7.97
C LEU A 91 -11.12 6.65 -6.61
N ILE A 92 -11.73 7.41 -5.70
CA ILE A 92 -12.17 6.90 -4.39
C ILE A 92 -13.21 5.79 -4.58
N PHE A 93 -14.19 6.00 -5.45
CA PHE A 93 -15.21 5.00 -5.75
C PHE A 93 -14.63 3.73 -6.36
N LEU A 94 -13.72 3.86 -7.34
CA LEU A 94 -13.01 2.73 -7.94
C LEU A 94 -12.21 1.95 -6.90
N ALA A 95 -11.50 2.64 -6.01
CA ALA A 95 -10.71 2.04 -4.93
C ALA A 95 -11.60 1.24 -3.97
N TRP A 96 -12.75 1.78 -3.58
CA TRP A 96 -13.69 1.10 -2.71
C TRP A 96 -14.35 -0.12 -3.36
N ILE A 97 -14.84 0.00 -4.60
CA ILE A 97 -15.47 -1.13 -5.30
C ILE A 97 -14.48 -2.25 -5.55
N SER A 98 -13.29 -1.93 -6.04
CA SER A 98 -12.25 -2.95 -6.28
C SER A 98 -11.86 -3.65 -4.99
N ALA A 99 -11.64 -2.90 -3.89
CA ALA A 99 -11.34 -3.47 -2.57
C ALA A 99 -12.47 -4.38 -2.05
N LEU A 100 -13.73 -3.96 -2.17
CA LEU A 100 -14.88 -4.74 -1.72
C LEU A 100 -15.05 -6.03 -2.53
N MET A 101 -15.00 -5.95 -3.87
CA MET A 101 -15.14 -7.12 -4.72
C MET A 101 -14.04 -8.16 -4.46
N LEU A 102 -12.79 -7.70 -4.34
CA LEU A 102 -11.65 -8.58 -4.06
C LEU A 102 -11.66 -9.14 -2.64
N ALA A 103 -12.08 -8.35 -1.66
CA ALA A 103 -12.25 -8.84 -0.30
C ALA A 103 -13.35 -9.91 -0.22
N SER A 104 -14.48 -9.72 -0.93
CA SER A 104 -15.52 -10.74 -1.02
C SER A 104 -15.03 -12.02 -1.71
N ALA A 105 -14.30 -11.89 -2.83
CA ALA A 105 -13.72 -13.04 -3.52
C ALA A 105 -12.72 -13.81 -2.63
N CYS A 106 -11.86 -13.10 -1.89
CA CYS A 106 -10.93 -13.69 -0.94
C CYS A 106 -11.66 -14.35 0.23
N GLY A 107 -12.68 -13.71 0.78
CA GLY A 107 -13.53 -14.29 1.84
C GLY A 107 -14.21 -15.58 1.37
N TYR A 108 -14.70 -15.62 0.14
CA TYR A 108 -15.25 -16.85 -0.46
C TYR A 108 -14.18 -17.94 -0.61
N ALA A 109 -13.00 -17.62 -1.14
CA ALA A 109 -11.90 -18.58 -1.29
C ALA A 109 -11.42 -19.12 0.08
N LEU A 110 -11.34 -18.28 1.10
CA LEU A 110 -11.03 -18.67 2.48
C LEU A 110 -12.09 -19.61 3.05
N SER A 111 -13.37 -19.32 2.81
CA SER A 111 -14.47 -20.18 3.27
C SER A 111 -14.43 -21.58 2.65
N LYS A 112 -13.87 -21.70 1.45
CA LYS A 112 -13.76 -22.97 0.70
C LYS A 112 -12.48 -23.74 0.98
N SER A 113 -11.42 -23.10 1.47
CA SER A 113 -10.10 -23.73 1.67
C SER A 113 -9.92 -24.41 3.04
N GLN A 114 -10.96 -24.49 3.88
CA GLN A 114 -10.94 -25.16 5.20
C GLN A 114 -9.65 -24.91 6.00
N GLY A 115 -9.29 -23.63 6.18
CA GLY A 115 -8.09 -23.26 6.94
C GLY A 115 -6.78 -23.55 6.20
N PHE A 116 -6.75 -23.30 4.89
CA PHE A 116 -5.55 -23.42 4.04
C PHE A 116 -5.03 -24.85 3.82
N THR A 117 -5.84 -25.85 4.18
CA THR A 117 -5.44 -27.27 4.10
C THR A 117 -5.67 -27.88 2.72
N GLN A 118 -6.56 -27.29 1.91
CA GLN A 118 -6.82 -27.72 0.55
C GLN A 118 -6.25 -26.73 -0.46
N GLY A 119 -5.50 -27.26 -1.43
CA GLY A 119 -5.00 -26.47 -2.56
C GLY A 119 -6.16 -25.86 -3.35
N LEU A 120 -6.06 -24.56 -3.62
CA LEU A 120 -6.96 -23.83 -4.50
C LEU A 120 -6.76 -24.27 -5.94
N TYR A 121 -7.84 -24.20 -6.72
CA TYR A 121 -7.81 -24.50 -8.14
C TYR A 121 -6.83 -23.54 -8.86
N PRO A 122 -5.95 -24.02 -9.77
CA PRO A 122 -4.87 -23.22 -10.36
C PRO A 122 -5.33 -21.89 -10.99
N GLN A 123 -6.53 -21.86 -11.56
CA GLN A 123 -7.12 -20.65 -12.15
C GLN A 123 -7.41 -19.57 -11.10
N VAL A 124 -7.90 -19.96 -9.92
CA VAL A 124 -8.17 -19.03 -8.80
C VAL A 124 -6.85 -18.44 -8.28
N VAL A 125 -5.83 -19.29 -8.25
CA VAL A 125 -4.48 -18.97 -7.82
C VAL A 125 -3.83 -17.93 -8.75
N TRP A 126 -3.94 -18.11 -10.08
CA TRP A 126 -3.49 -17.13 -11.07
C TRP A 126 -4.30 -15.84 -11.05
N PHE A 127 -5.62 -15.95 -10.91
CA PHE A 127 -6.49 -14.78 -10.77
C PHE A 127 -6.08 -13.94 -9.56
N GLY A 128 -5.82 -14.56 -8.41
CA GLY A 128 -5.31 -13.88 -7.21
C GLY A 128 -4.00 -13.16 -7.46
N PHE A 129 -3.09 -13.75 -8.25
CA PHE A 129 -1.78 -13.15 -8.54
C PHE A 129 -1.92 -11.90 -9.39
N ILE A 130 -2.71 -12.00 -10.46
CA ILE A 130 -3.00 -10.87 -11.36
C ILE A 130 -3.72 -9.77 -10.57
N ALA A 131 -4.73 -10.13 -9.77
CA ALA A 131 -5.50 -9.16 -9.01
C ALA A 131 -4.65 -8.44 -7.94
N TYR A 132 -3.73 -9.15 -7.27
CA TYR A 132 -2.77 -8.55 -6.36
C TYR A 132 -1.88 -7.53 -7.08
N GLY A 133 -1.37 -7.86 -8.27
CA GLY A 133 -0.58 -6.93 -9.10
C GLY A 133 -1.38 -5.68 -9.51
N VAL A 134 -2.66 -5.85 -9.89
CA VAL A 134 -3.57 -4.75 -10.21
C VAL A 134 -3.82 -3.85 -9.00
N LEU A 135 -4.02 -4.43 -7.82
CA LEU A 135 -4.21 -3.67 -6.59
C LEU A 135 -2.95 -2.88 -6.20
N LEU A 136 -1.75 -3.45 -6.35
CA LEU A 136 -0.50 -2.70 -6.15
C LEU A 136 -0.36 -1.53 -7.12
N PHE A 137 -0.74 -1.73 -8.38
CA PHE A 137 -0.74 -0.65 -9.37
C PHE A 137 -1.75 0.45 -9.01
N LEU A 138 -2.95 0.07 -8.53
CA LEU A 138 -3.94 1.00 -8.05
C LEU A 138 -3.45 1.77 -6.82
N TRP A 139 -2.82 1.09 -5.86
CA TRP A 139 -2.16 1.73 -4.72
C TRP A 139 -1.14 2.75 -5.20
N LEU A 140 -0.26 2.38 -6.15
CA LEU A 140 0.75 3.28 -6.69
C LEU A 140 0.11 4.56 -7.22
N ILE A 141 -0.94 4.45 -8.05
CA ILE A 141 -1.66 5.60 -8.60
C ILE A 141 -2.25 6.48 -7.49
N LEU A 142 -2.93 5.86 -6.52
CA LEU A 142 -3.56 6.58 -5.41
C LEU A 142 -2.52 7.29 -4.55
N SER A 143 -1.41 6.61 -4.24
CA SER A 143 -0.32 7.17 -3.43
C SER A 143 0.37 8.32 -4.17
N VAL A 144 0.65 8.18 -5.48
CA VAL A 144 1.25 9.26 -6.28
C VAL A 144 0.32 10.47 -6.28
N LYS A 145 -0.97 10.29 -6.54
CA LYS A 145 -1.94 11.39 -6.56
C LYS A 145 -2.09 12.06 -5.19
N ALA A 146 -2.15 11.27 -4.12
CA ALA A 146 -2.23 11.76 -2.76
C ALA A 146 -0.98 12.59 -2.39
N ASN A 147 0.21 12.07 -2.67
CA ASN A 147 1.48 12.72 -2.35
C ASN A 147 1.75 13.96 -3.21
N SER A 148 1.38 13.94 -4.50
CA SER A 148 1.48 15.14 -5.37
C SER A 148 0.53 16.26 -4.94
N GLY A 149 -0.61 15.93 -4.32
CA GLY A 149 -1.51 16.92 -3.71
C GLY A 149 -0.88 17.64 -2.52
N VAL A 150 -0.08 16.93 -1.73
CA VAL A 150 0.66 17.47 -0.58
C VAL A 150 1.81 18.37 -1.02
N GLU A 151 2.55 18.00 -2.06
CA GLU A 151 3.64 18.80 -2.65
C GLU A 151 3.17 20.18 -3.13
N ARG A 152 1.93 20.29 -3.64
CA ARG A 152 1.34 21.58 -4.03
C ARG A 152 0.97 22.47 -2.85
N THR A 153 0.79 21.91 -1.66
CA THR A 153 0.63 22.66 -0.42
C THR A 153 1.96 22.69 0.32
N ASN A 154 2.90 23.50 -0.16
CA ASN A 154 4.19 23.63 0.48
C ASN A 154 3.97 24.02 1.97
N PRO A 155 4.50 23.26 2.96
CA PRO A 155 4.29 23.54 4.38
C PRO A 155 4.70 24.97 4.75
N ASP A 156 5.69 25.53 4.05
CA ASP A 156 6.13 26.93 4.20
C ASP A 156 5.06 27.93 3.72
N GLU A 157 4.33 27.63 2.64
CA GLU A 157 3.19 28.45 2.20
C GLU A 157 2.04 28.39 3.20
N ARG A 158 1.76 27.22 3.78
CA ARG A 158 0.75 27.10 4.84
C ARG A 158 1.15 27.85 6.11
N ALA A 159 2.41 27.75 6.51
CA ALA A 159 2.94 28.49 7.65
C ALA A 159 2.86 30.00 7.41
N ASN A 160 3.20 30.46 6.21
CA ASN A 160 3.10 31.86 5.81
C ASN A 160 1.65 32.36 5.77
N VAL A 161 0.70 31.56 5.28
CA VAL A 161 -0.73 31.92 5.29
C VAL A 161 -1.29 31.99 6.72
N LEU A 162 -0.89 31.06 7.60
CA LEU A 162 -1.29 31.07 9.00
C LEU A 162 -0.68 32.26 9.77
N LEU A 163 0.60 32.57 9.53
CA LEU A 163 1.27 33.74 10.09
C LEU A 163 0.61 35.04 9.61
N LYS A 164 0.29 35.13 8.32
CA LYS A 164 -0.38 36.30 7.75
C LYS A 164 -1.77 36.51 8.35
N ARG A 165 -2.58 35.46 8.48
CA ARG A 165 -3.88 35.52 9.18
C ARG A 165 -3.75 35.89 10.65
N LYS A 166 -2.74 35.38 11.35
CA LYS A 166 -2.48 35.74 12.76
C LYS A 166 -2.15 37.23 12.89
N HIS A 167 -1.37 37.79 11.97
CA HIS A 167 -1.06 39.22 11.94
C HIS A 167 -2.27 40.09 11.60
N GLU A 168 -3.12 39.67 10.65
CA GLU A 168 -4.37 40.37 10.32
C GLU A 168 -5.32 40.41 11.52
N MET A 169 -5.51 39.29 12.23
CA MET A 169 -6.35 39.25 13.44
C MET A 169 -5.81 40.13 14.58
N LEU A 170 -4.49 40.18 14.79
CA LEU A 170 -3.89 41.06 15.79
C LEU A 170 -4.06 42.55 15.44
N LYS A 171 -4.02 42.87 14.14
CA LYS A 171 -4.18 44.25 13.65
C LYS A 171 -5.64 44.71 13.74
N GLU A 172 -6.60 43.82 13.54
CA GLU A 172 -8.03 44.09 13.75
C GLU A 172 -8.40 44.17 15.24
N GLY A 173 -7.85 43.28 16.08
CA GLY A 173 -8.04 43.31 17.53
C GLY A 173 -7.55 44.61 18.17
N GLY A 174 -6.33 45.05 17.84
CA GLY A 174 -5.78 46.31 18.38
C GLY A 174 -6.49 47.57 17.87
N ARG A 175 -7.16 47.50 16.70
CA ARG A 175 -7.91 48.62 16.14
C ARG A 175 -9.29 48.81 16.81
N ASN A 176 -9.85 47.74 17.39
CA ASN A 176 -11.09 47.81 18.17
C ASN A 176 -10.88 48.23 19.64
N GLU A 177 -9.66 48.14 20.16
CA GLU A 177 -9.32 48.63 21.52
C GLU A 177 -8.88 50.12 21.53
N SER A 178 -8.70 50.72 20.35
CA SER A 178 -8.23 52.11 20.19
C SER A 178 -9.34 53.10 19.80
N ALA A 179 -10.60 52.65 19.76
CA ALA A 179 -11.79 53.44 19.44
C ALA A 179 -12.73 53.46 20.65
#